data_AF-A0A0B4HPB1-F1
#
_entry.id   AF-A0A0B4HPB1-F1
#
_cell.length_a   1.000
_cell.length_b   1.000
_cell.length_c   1.000
_cell.angle_alpha   90.00
_cell.angle_beta   90.00
_cell.angle_gamma   90.00
#
_symmetry.space_group_name_H-M   'P 1'
#
loop_
_entity.id
_entity.type
_entity.pdbx_description
1 polymer ?
#
loop_
_entity_poly.entity_id
_entity_poly.type
_entity_poly.pdbx_seq_one_letter_code
_entity_poly.pdbx_strand_id
1 'polypeptide(L)'
;MEVIGGELGFVGSTRRGRCFGHTLNLSAKALLFGHNVEAFEEQLSGAAALSEAEHTLWRRKGPVGKLHNLVVDVRRSDQLTYLLRSIQRSEFDMSSDPRIRASQPVDLIIDNDTRWLSQLYMIRRAITLRPYLEQLILKHRQQWEQENRSKRTGSVRKSAKEPRICLEENQLTAHDWAVLEHLATLLGFYEDAVKTLEGDGQLRKRKRGWVGSYGNAWEVIQGFEFLLEVLEEYKQLASGMPDPEHFRININLGWEKLNKYYCALDETPIYYTALALHPAFRWGYFENEWKDNTKWVTKAKQMVREVWETEYRHLQVVPSPVVVHEPVAKRQRKYYNPFQAYCERTRPVSGCNVVKEEVSLPGCIDEDVDELELWQSSREDGDSDVRDPIAYWHERRRRYPRLSRMALDFLTIQPMSAECERLFAAAGRMVTALRSRLDADIIGMCQVLRSWLRAGVIDDLDVMLLPVEESAAEEGTSDETHEMVW
;
A
#
# COMPACT_ATOMS: atom_id res chain seq x y z
N MET A 1 4.75 17.69 -16.29
CA MET A 1 3.37 18.24 -16.25
C MET A 1 3.29 19.66 -16.75
N GLU A 2 4.21 20.56 -16.40
CA GLU A 2 4.14 21.94 -16.93
C GLU A 2 4.31 22.03 -18.45
N VAL A 3 5.25 21.26 -19.03
CA VAL A 3 5.41 21.18 -20.50
C VAL A 3 4.13 20.66 -21.17
N ILE A 4 3.59 19.53 -20.71
CA ILE A 4 2.35 18.94 -21.21
C ILE A 4 1.17 19.92 -21.06
N GLY A 5 1.08 20.60 -19.91
CA GLY A 5 0.06 21.60 -19.66
C GLY A 5 0.16 22.79 -20.60
N GLY A 6 1.37 23.26 -20.87
CA GLY A 6 1.62 24.31 -21.86
C GLY A 6 1.20 23.91 -23.28
N GLU A 7 1.49 22.66 -23.69
CA GLU A 7 1.12 22.15 -25.01
C GLU A 7 -0.40 21.93 -25.16
N LEU A 8 -1.06 21.46 -24.10
CA LEU A 8 -2.48 21.10 -24.11
C LEU A 8 -3.40 22.20 -23.53
N GLY A 9 -2.85 23.36 -23.18
CA GLY A 9 -3.62 24.53 -22.73
C GLY A 9 -4.21 24.42 -21.31
N PHE A 10 -3.57 23.69 -20.39
CA PHE A 10 -4.02 23.57 -19.00
C PHE A 10 -2.88 23.78 -17.98
N VAL A 11 -3.25 24.12 -16.74
CA VAL A 11 -2.28 24.28 -15.65
C VAL A 11 -1.84 22.90 -15.13
N GLY A 12 -0.58 22.53 -15.39
CA GLY A 12 -0.09 21.19 -15.08
C GLY A 12 -0.13 20.81 -13.59
N SER A 13 0.05 21.77 -12.68
CA SER A 13 0.02 21.53 -11.23
C SER A 13 -1.38 21.15 -10.74
N THR A 14 -2.44 21.77 -11.27
CA THR A 14 -3.83 21.52 -10.83
C THR A 14 -4.38 20.18 -11.31
N ARG A 15 -3.77 19.58 -12.34
CA ARG A 15 -4.16 18.29 -12.92
C ARG A 15 -3.28 17.12 -12.45
N ARG A 16 -2.33 17.35 -11.56
CA ARG A 16 -1.40 16.33 -11.11
C ARG A 16 -1.87 15.68 -9.81
N GLY A 17 -2.38 14.45 -9.90
CA GLY A 17 -2.51 13.56 -8.76
C GLY A 17 -1.13 13.15 -8.21
N ARG A 18 -0.99 13.10 -6.89
CA ARG A 18 0.21 12.59 -6.21
C ARG A 18 -0.02 11.13 -5.83
N CYS A 19 0.96 10.27 -6.10
CA CYS A 19 0.86 8.85 -5.76
C CYS A 19 0.85 8.66 -4.25
N PHE A 20 -0.26 8.13 -3.72
CA PHE A 20 -0.44 7.90 -2.29
C PHE A 20 0.61 6.93 -1.72
N GLY A 21 0.88 5.82 -2.42
CA GLY A 21 1.90 4.86 -2.01
C GLY A 21 3.32 5.44 -1.94
N HIS A 22 3.66 6.36 -2.83
CA HIS A 22 4.94 7.07 -2.77
C HIS A 22 5.04 7.93 -1.51
N THR A 23 3.98 8.68 -1.17
CA THR A 23 3.91 9.45 0.06
C THR A 23 4.06 8.57 1.30
N LEU A 24 3.34 7.44 1.36
CA LEU A 24 3.44 6.51 2.48
C LEU A 24 4.82 5.89 2.60
N ASN A 25 5.48 5.59 1.47
CA ASN A 25 6.87 5.13 1.47
C ASN A 25 7.82 6.16 2.09
N LEU A 26 7.67 7.45 1.76
CA LEU A 26 8.52 8.50 2.36
C LEU A 26 8.30 8.62 3.88
N SER A 27 7.04 8.57 4.32
CA SER A 27 6.73 8.61 5.76
C SER A 27 7.23 7.36 6.50
N ALA A 28 6.95 6.16 5.98
CA ALA A 28 7.39 4.90 6.57
C ALA A 28 8.91 4.79 6.67
N LYS A 29 9.65 5.28 5.67
CA LYS A 29 11.10 5.37 5.73
C LYS A 29 11.59 6.33 6.82
N ALA A 30 10.92 7.47 7.00
CA ALA A 30 11.24 8.38 8.11
C ALA A 30 10.98 7.74 9.49
N LEU A 31 9.93 6.92 9.61
CA LEU A 31 9.67 6.13 10.83
C LEU A 31 10.78 5.10 11.11
N LEU A 32 11.23 4.40 10.06
CA LEU A 32 12.23 3.34 10.17
C LEU A 32 13.66 3.87 10.41
N PHE A 33 14.04 4.94 9.72
CA PHE A 33 15.44 5.35 9.60
C PHE A 33 15.74 6.76 10.11
N GLY A 34 14.73 7.50 10.57
CA GLY A 34 14.84 8.85 11.09
C GLY A 34 15.26 9.87 10.02
N HIS A 35 16.15 10.79 10.40
CA HIS A 35 16.63 11.85 9.51
C HIS A 35 17.56 11.32 8.39
N ASN A 36 17.65 12.10 7.30
CA ASN A 36 18.58 11.91 6.19
C ASN A 36 18.53 10.50 5.58
N VAL A 37 17.31 10.01 5.32
CA VAL A 37 17.09 8.70 4.69
C VAL A 37 17.76 8.65 3.33
N GLU A 38 17.61 9.70 2.53
CA GLU A 38 18.13 9.76 1.17
C GLU A 38 19.66 9.64 1.15
N ALA A 39 20.35 10.37 2.03
CA ALA A 39 21.81 10.27 2.16
C ALA A 39 22.27 8.89 2.68
N PHE A 40 21.46 8.23 3.51
CA PHE A 40 21.73 6.87 3.95
C PHE A 40 21.60 5.87 2.78
N GLU A 41 20.55 5.98 1.95
CA GLU A 41 20.36 5.13 0.77
C GLU A 41 21.46 5.34 -0.29
N GLU A 42 21.88 6.59 -0.52
CA GLU A 42 23.00 6.89 -1.42
C GLU A 42 24.30 6.19 -0.96
N GLN A 43 24.57 6.15 0.33
CA GLN A 43 25.74 5.47 0.90
C GLN A 43 25.67 3.94 0.74
N LEU A 44 24.49 3.35 0.68
CA LEU A 44 24.28 1.92 0.44
C LEU A 44 24.44 1.51 -1.03
N SER A 45 24.27 2.45 -1.97
CA SER A 45 24.43 2.17 -3.41
C SER A 45 25.90 1.89 -3.85
N GLY A 46 26.86 1.91 -2.92
CA GLY A 46 28.25 1.53 -3.12
C GLY A 46 28.46 0.01 -3.28
N ALA A 47 29.47 -0.38 -4.06
CA ALA A 47 29.62 -1.73 -4.61
C ALA A 47 30.06 -2.85 -3.63
N ALA A 48 29.80 -2.77 -2.33
CA ALA A 48 30.26 -3.84 -1.43
C ALA A 48 29.41 -3.98 -0.16
N ALA A 49 28.19 -4.52 -0.34
CA ALA A 49 27.13 -4.92 0.63
C ALA A 49 27.59 -5.75 1.87
N LEU A 50 28.89 -5.88 2.13
CA LEU A 50 29.58 -6.65 3.17
C LEU A 50 30.64 -5.86 3.93
N SER A 51 30.86 -4.60 3.57
CA SER A 51 31.92 -3.82 4.20
C SER A 51 31.60 -3.60 5.68
N GLU A 52 32.64 -3.59 6.52
CA GLU A 52 32.48 -3.23 7.94
C GLU A 52 31.84 -1.83 8.10
N ALA A 53 32.03 -0.98 7.09
CA ALA A 53 31.45 0.36 7.01
C ALA A 53 29.92 0.33 6.83
N GLU A 54 29.38 -0.47 5.92
CA GLU A 54 27.92 -0.61 5.74
C GLU A 54 27.26 -1.28 6.93
N HIS A 55 27.89 -2.31 7.50
CA HIS A 55 27.35 -2.94 8.71
C HIS A 55 27.25 -1.92 9.86
N THR A 56 28.25 -1.03 9.97
CA THR A 56 28.23 0.08 10.92
C THR A 56 27.15 1.10 10.57
N LEU A 57 26.95 1.39 9.29
CA LEU A 57 25.91 2.32 8.81
C LEU A 57 24.51 1.82 9.17
N TRP A 58 24.22 0.55 8.91
CA TRP A 58 22.98 -0.10 9.33
C TRP A 58 22.83 -0.12 10.85
N ARG A 59 23.87 -0.49 11.61
CA ARG A 59 23.80 -0.50 13.08
C ARG A 59 23.42 0.86 13.67
N ARG A 60 23.84 1.97 13.04
CA ARG A 60 23.48 3.34 13.45
C ARG A 60 22.00 3.69 13.24
N LYS A 61 21.25 2.90 12.46
CA LYS A 61 19.79 3.03 12.31
C LYS A 61 19.00 2.33 13.42
N GLY A 62 19.68 1.86 14.47
CA GLY A 62 19.05 1.31 15.66
C GLY A 62 18.54 -0.12 15.47
N PRO A 63 17.43 -0.51 16.13
CA PRO A 63 16.93 -1.90 16.13
C PRO A 63 16.70 -2.48 14.74
N VAL A 64 16.13 -1.69 13.82
CA VAL A 64 15.84 -2.13 12.44
C VAL A 64 17.13 -2.49 11.70
N GLY A 65 18.17 -1.66 11.83
CA GLY A 65 19.42 -1.92 11.13
C GLY A 65 20.28 -3.01 11.77
N LYS A 66 20.21 -3.20 13.10
CA LYS A 66 20.75 -4.41 13.74
C LYS A 66 20.07 -5.66 13.20
N LEU A 67 18.75 -5.62 13.05
CA LEU A 67 18.00 -6.74 12.49
C LEU A 67 18.38 -7.02 11.02
N HIS A 68 18.46 -5.97 10.18
CA HIS A 68 18.92 -6.10 8.80
C HIS A 68 20.27 -6.85 8.72
N ASN A 69 21.26 -6.39 9.50
CA ASN A 69 22.57 -7.03 9.55
C ASN A 69 22.51 -8.51 9.96
N LEU A 70 21.76 -8.82 11.01
CA LEU A 70 21.57 -10.21 11.46
C LEU A 70 20.95 -11.07 10.34
N VAL A 71 19.93 -10.55 9.66
CA VAL A 71 19.24 -11.25 8.58
C VAL A 71 20.17 -11.50 7.40
N VAL A 72 20.92 -10.48 6.98
CA VAL A 72 21.90 -10.58 5.90
C VAL A 72 22.98 -11.61 6.23
N ASP A 73 23.54 -11.58 7.45
CA ASP A 73 24.58 -12.53 7.87
C ASP A 73 24.06 -13.98 7.88
N VAL A 74 22.85 -14.21 8.41
CA VAL A 74 22.24 -15.56 8.44
C VAL A 74 21.93 -16.05 7.03
N ARG A 75 21.36 -15.20 6.17
CA ARG A 75 20.90 -15.60 4.84
C ARG A 75 22.01 -15.77 3.82
N ARG A 76 23.19 -15.20 4.07
CA ARG A 76 24.39 -15.42 3.24
C ARG A 76 25.20 -16.65 3.65
N SER A 77 24.94 -17.22 4.82
CA SER A 77 25.62 -18.42 5.30
C SER A 77 24.67 -19.62 5.25
N ASP A 78 24.96 -20.55 4.35
CA ASP A 78 24.24 -21.82 4.28
C ASP A 78 24.28 -22.54 5.63
N GLN A 79 25.44 -22.51 6.32
CA GLN A 79 25.60 -23.10 7.64
C GLN A 79 24.62 -22.49 8.66
N LEU A 80 24.49 -21.17 8.71
CA LEU A 80 23.56 -20.49 9.64
C LEU A 80 22.10 -20.73 9.25
N THR A 81 21.80 -20.72 7.95
CA THR A 81 20.44 -21.01 7.44
C THR A 81 20.03 -22.45 7.78
N TYR A 82 20.90 -23.44 7.56
CA TYR A 82 20.63 -24.82 7.94
C TYR A 82 20.53 -25.00 9.46
N LEU A 83 21.40 -24.33 10.23
CA LEU A 83 21.32 -24.36 11.69
C LEU A 83 19.98 -23.80 12.17
N LEU A 84 19.53 -22.66 11.65
CA LEU A 84 18.23 -22.08 11.99
C LEU A 84 17.06 -23.03 11.66
N ARG A 85 17.09 -23.67 10.49
CA ARG A 85 16.07 -24.66 10.09
C ARG A 85 16.08 -25.89 11.00
N SER A 86 17.26 -26.37 11.39
CA SER A 86 17.41 -27.52 12.28
C SER A 86 16.89 -27.25 13.69
N ILE A 87 17.10 -26.03 14.20
CA ILE A 87 16.59 -25.61 15.51
C ILE A 87 15.06 -25.63 15.50
N GLN A 88 14.45 -25.02 14.48
CA GLN A 88 12.99 -25.05 14.29
C GLN A 88 12.46 -26.49 14.19
N ARG A 89 13.07 -27.31 13.34
CA ARG A 89 12.64 -28.71 13.14
C ARG A 89 12.70 -29.51 14.44
N SER A 90 13.78 -29.37 15.21
CA SER A 90 13.91 -30.03 16.50
C SER A 90 12.78 -29.65 17.46
N GLU A 91 12.36 -28.38 17.49
CA GLU A 91 11.26 -27.94 18.35
C GLU A 91 9.91 -28.43 17.83
N PHE A 92 9.69 -28.40 16.52
CA PHE A 92 8.47 -28.90 15.90
C PHE A 92 8.27 -30.38 16.19
N ASP A 93 9.30 -31.20 16.02
CA ASP A 93 9.27 -32.65 16.28
C ASP A 93 8.93 -32.98 17.74
N MET A 94 9.38 -32.14 18.68
CA MET A 94 9.09 -32.28 20.12
C MET A 94 7.70 -31.76 20.52
N SER A 95 6.98 -31.07 19.63
CA SER A 95 5.68 -30.48 19.95
C SER A 95 4.59 -31.54 20.12
N SER A 96 3.73 -31.34 21.12
CA SER A 96 2.55 -32.19 21.35
C SER A 96 1.44 -31.96 20.31
N ASP A 97 1.39 -30.79 19.66
CA ASP A 97 0.39 -30.48 18.62
C ASP A 97 0.79 -31.09 17.26
N PRO A 98 -0.02 -32.00 16.67
CA PRO A 98 0.25 -32.58 15.35
C PRO A 98 0.42 -31.55 14.23
N ARG A 99 -0.24 -30.39 14.33
CA ARG A 99 -0.16 -29.32 13.32
C ARG A 99 1.21 -28.65 13.35
N ILE A 100 1.78 -28.47 14.54
CA ILE A 100 3.13 -27.92 14.71
C ILE A 100 4.16 -28.94 14.21
N ARG A 101 4.00 -30.24 14.54
CA ARG A 101 4.87 -31.31 14.01
C ARG A 101 4.88 -31.38 12.48
N ALA A 102 3.76 -31.10 11.83
CA ALA A 102 3.65 -31.09 10.37
C ALA A 102 4.21 -29.80 9.72
N SER A 103 4.53 -28.78 10.51
CA SER A 103 5.00 -27.48 9.99
C SER A 103 6.41 -27.58 9.41
N GLN A 104 6.68 -26.83 8.35
CA GLN A 104 8.01 -26.75 7.76
C GLN A 104 8.80 -25.58 8.34
N PRO A 105 10.11 -25.74 8.58
CA PRO A 105 10.98 -24.63 8.96
C PRO A 105 10.93 -23.51 7.92
N VAL A 106 10.91 -22.27 8.39
CA VAL A 106 10.88 -21.10 7.52
C VAL A 106 12.15 -20.28 7.65
N ASP A 107 12.57 -19.65 6.55
CA ASP A 107 13.75 -18.79 6.52
C ASP A 107 13.43 -17.35 6.95
N LEU A 108 14.47 -16.59 7.26
CA LEU A 108 14.36 -15.14 7.37
C LEU A 108 14.09 -14.52 5.98
N ILE A 109 13.34 -13.41 5.98
CA ILE A 109 13.07 -12.63 4.77
C ILE A 109 14.11 -11.52 4.69
N ILE A 110 14.87 -11.48 3.59
CA ILE A 110 15.80 -10.38 3.29
C ILE A 110 14.97 -9.20 2.79
N ASP A 111 15.20 -8.02 3.34
CA ASP A 111 14.57 -6.80 2.84
C ASP A 111 15.25 -6.27 1.57
N ASN A 112 14.51 -5.44 0.84
CA ASN A 112 15.03 -4.59 -0.21
C ASN A 112 15.28 -3.22 0.41
N ASP A 113 16.54 -2.79 0.45
CA ASP A 113 17.02 -1.55 1.10
C ASP A 113 16.14 -0.32 0.80
N THR A 114 15.50 -0.29 -0.37
CA THR A 114 14.70 0.84 -0.85
C THR A 114 13.19 0.77 -0.54
N ARG A 115 12.66 -0.31 0.08
CA ARG A 115 11.20 -0.53 0.20
C ARG A 115 10.73 -0.93 1.61
N TRP A 116 9.98 -0.03 2.24
CA TRP A 116 9.45 -0.18 3.61
C TRP A 116 8.60 -1.44 3.86
N LEU A 117 7.84 -1.91 2.87
CA LEU A 117 7.05 -3.15 3.01
C LEU A 117 7.94 -4.39 3.19
N SER A 118 9.08 -4.45 2.51
CA SER A 118 10.03 -5.55 2.65
C SER A 118 10.69 -5.54 4.04
N GLN A 119 10.99 -4.34 4.55
CA GLN A 119 11.46 -4.14 5.92
C GLN A 119 10.40 -4.58 6.95
N LEU A 120 9.13 -4.26 6.75
CA LEU A 120 8.03 -4.76 7.59
C LEU A 120 7.95 -6.30 7.60
N TYR A 121 8.10 -6.94 6.45
CA TYR A 121 8.07 -8.41 6.34
C TYR A 121 9.28 -9.07 6.98
N MET A 122 10.47 -8.49 6.83
CA MET A 122 11.67 -8.90 7.57
C MET A 122 11.41 -8.83 9.08
N ILE A 123 10.90 -7.70 9.58
CA ILE A 123 10.63 -7.49 11.01
C ILE A 123 9.63 -8.52 11.54
N ARG A 124 8.48 -8.69 10.89
CA ARG A 124 7.45 -9.66 11.32
C ARG A 124 7.96 -11.11 11.30
N ARG A 125 8.75 -11.48 10.28
CA ARG A 125 9.37 -12.81 10.21
C ARG A 125 10.37 -13.00 11.34
N ALA A 126 11.20 -12.00 11.62
CA ALA A 126 12.18 -12.06 12.68
C ALA A 126 11.54 -12.15 14.08
N ILE A 127 10.46 -11.40 14.34
CA ILE A 127 9.70 -11.49 15.59
C ILE A 127 9.15 -12.91 15.78
N THR A 128 8.59 -13.50 14.72
CA THR A 128 8.09 -14.89 14.75
C THR A 128 9.23 -15.89 15.02
N LEU A 129 10.42 -15.62 14.47
CA LEU A 129 11.59 -16.49 14.61
C LEU A 129 12.47 -16.16 15.83
N ARG A 130 12.13 -15.17 16.64
CA ARG A 130 12.92 -14.69 17.77
C ARG A 130 13.48 -15.81 18.67
N PRO A 131 12.68 -16.76 19.19
CA PRO A 131 13.21 -17.82 20.06
C PRO A 131 14.26 -18.69 19.34
N TYR A 132 14.08 -18.93 18.04
CA TYR A 132 15.02 -19.71 17.24
C TYR A 132 16.30 -18.93 16.92
N LEU A 133 16.19 -17.61 16.74
CA LEU A 133 17.35 -16.72 16.51
C LEU A 133 18.22 -16.60 17.77
N GLU A 134 17.62 -16.47 18.94
CA GLU A 134 18.35 -16.45 20.21
C GLU A 134 19.10 -17.78 20.43
N GLN A 135 18.45 -18.93 20.14
CA GLN A 135 19.11 -20.23 20.15
C GLN A 135 20.20 -20.39 19.09
N LEU A 136 19.99 -19.84 17.88
CA LEU A 136 20.94 -19.86 16.78
C LEU A 136 22.25 -19.18 17.19
N ILE A 137 22.17 -17.97 17.73
CA ILE A 137 23.34 -17.18 18.16
C ILE A 137 24.09 -17.94 19.26
N LEU A 138 23.38 -18.50 20.23
CA LEU A 138 23.98 -19.27 21.32
C LEU A 138 24.70 -20.53 20.80
N LYS A 139 24.04 -21.35 20.00
CA LYS A 139 24.62 -22.59 19.43
C LYS A 139 25.81 -22.27 18.53
N HIS A 140 25.71 -21.25 17.69
CA HIS A 140 26.79 -20.83 16.81
C HIS A 140 28.00 -20.33 17.60
N ARG A 141 27.81 -19.53 18.65
CA ARG A 141 28.90 -19.11 19.56
C ARG A 141 29.59 -20.31 20.18
N GLN A 142 28.81 -21.27 20.71
CA GLN A 142 29.37 -22.48 21.32
C GLN A 142 30.17 -23.33 20.33
N GLN A 143 29.68 -23.49 19.09
CA GLN A 143 30.40 -24.20 18.03
C GLN A 143 31.73 -23.49 17.71
N TRP A 144 31.68 -22.17 17.51
CA TRP A 144 32.88 -21.38 17.23
C TRP A 144 33.92 -21.44 18.36
N GLU A 145 33.49 -21.33 19.63
CA GLU A 145 34.37 -21.43 20.79
C GLU A 145 35.06 -22.81 20.87
N GLN A 146 34.33 -23.89 20.55
CA GLN A 146 34.86 -25.25 20.53
C GLN A 146 35.89 -25.44 19.42
N GLU A 147 35.60 -24.97 18.21
CA GLU A 147 36.50 -25.03 17.06
C GLU A 147 37.79 -24.21 17.28
N ASN A 148 37.68 -23.09 17.99
CA ASN A 148 38.78 -22.18 18.26
C ASN A 148 39.45 -22.39 19.62
N ARG A 149 39.13 -23.48 20.33
CA ARG A 149 39.71 -23.80 21.63
C ARG A 149 41.16 -24.27 21.50
N SER A 150 42.03 -23.73 22.35
CA SER A 150 43.42 -24.19 22.47
C SER A 150 43.46 -25.52 23.24
N LYS A 151 44.01 -26.57 22.62
CA LYS A 151 44.25 -27.86 23.29
C LYS A 151 45.20 -27.74 24.51
N ARG A 152 46.02 -26.68 24.56
CA ARG A 152 47.06 -26.50 25.58
C ARG A 152 46.60 -25.70 26.79
N THR A 153 45.73 -24.70 26.58
CA THR A 153 45.30 -23.75 27.62
C THR A 153 43.80 -23.83 27.93
N GLY A 154 43.01 -24.55 27.13
CA GLY A 154 41.54 -24.64 27.29
C GLY A 154 40.78 -23.34 26.95
N SER A 155 41.49 -22.24 26.71
CA SER A 155 40.95 -20.93 26.31
C SER A 155 40.81 -20.82 24.79
N VAL A 156 39.94 -19.92 24.32
CA VAL A 156 39.86 -19.55 22.91
C VAL A 156 41.19 -18.93 22.46
N ARG A 157 41.62 -19.21 21.22
CA ARG A 157 42.86 -18.67 20.64
C ARG A 157 42.77 -17.15 20.52
N LYS A 158 43.82 -16.43 20.93
CA LYS A 158 43.88 -14.94 20.83
C LYS A 158 43.75 -14.40 19.40
N SER A 159 44.08 -15.20 18.39
CA SER A 159 43.96 -14.83 16.97
C SER A 159 42.59 -15.15 16.37
N ALA A 160 41.71 -15.85 17.09
CA ALA A 160 40.38 -16.19 16.59
C ALA A 160 39.51 -14.95 16.59
N LYS A 161 38.87 -14.67 15.45
CA LYS A 161 37.97 -13.54 15.28
C LYS A 161 36.54 -14.02 15.55
N GLU A 162 35.88 -13.41 16.53
CA GLU A 162 34.50 -13.77 16.88
C GLU A 162 33.57 -13.46 15.69
N PRO A 163 32.58 -14.34 15.39
CA PRO A 163 31.64 -14.08 14.32
C PRO A 163 30.80 -12.84 14.59
N ARG A 164 30.48 -12.08 13.54
CA ARG A 164 29.76 -10.80 13.66
C ARG A 164 28.43 -10.93 14.42
N ILE A 165 27.62 -11.95 14.11
CA ILE A 165 26.34 -12.19 14.78
C ILE A 165 26.48 -12.47 16.29
N CYS A 166 27.67 -12.82 16.75
CA CYS A 166 27.96 -13.09 18.15
C CYS A 166 28.47 -11.85 18.88
N LEU A 167 28.92 -10.79 18.20
CA LEU A 167 29.36 -9.55 18.86
C LEU A 167 28.20 -8.87 19.60
N GLU A 168 28.44 -8.40 20.82
CA GLU A 168 27.40 -7.83 21.69
C GLU A 168 26.71 -6.62 21.05
N GLU A 169 27.46 -5.76 20.38
CA GLU A 169 26.94 -4.58 19.68
C GLU A 169 26.05 -4.90 18.47
N ASN A 170 26.09 -6.15 17.97
CA ASN A 170 25.25 -6.64 16.87
C ASN A 170 24.01 -7.39 17.35
N GLN A 171 23.92 -7.71 18.64
CA GLN A 171 22.79 -8.44 19.17
C GLN A 171 21.60 -7.51 19.42
N LEU A 172 20.40 -8.05 19.15
CA LEU A 172 19.13 -7.41 19.50
C LEU A 172 18.83 -7.70 20.97
N THR A 173 18.81 -6.64 21.77
CA THR A 173 18.40 -6.69 23.18
C THR A 173 16.90 -6.89 23.31
N ALA A 174 16.41 -7.23 24.50
CA ALA A 174 14.96 -7.29 24.76
C ALA A 174 14.26 -5.96 24.45
N HIS A 175 14.97 -4.86 24.65
CA HIS A 175 14.52 -3.51 24.30
C HIS A 175 14.40 -3.33 22.79
N ASP A 176 15.42 -3.73 22.02
CA ASP A 176 15.40 -3.66 20.56
C ASP A 176 14.21 -4.44 19.99
N TRP A 177 13.92 -5.64 20.53
CA TRP A 177 12.77 -6.44 20.12
C TRP A 177 11.42 -5.75 20.40
N ALA A 178 11.27 -5.10 21.56
CA ALA A 178 10.06 -4.36 21.88
C ALA A 178 9.84 -3.18 20.90
N VAL A 179 10.91 -2.47 20.52
CA VAL A 179 10.83 -1.41 19.49
C VAL A 179 10.39 -2.00 18.14
N LEU A 180 10.94 -3.15 17.74
CA LEU A 180 10.57 -3.83 16.50
C LEU A 180 9.09 -4.26 16.48
N GLU A 181 8.54 -4.71 17.61
CA GLU A 181 7.12 -5.05 17.75
C GLU A 181 6.21 -3.82 17.60
N HIS A 182 6.57 -2.69 18.21
CA HIS A 182 5.85 -1.44 18.03
C HIS A 182 5.91 -0.93 16.58
N LEU A 183 7.09 -0.98 15.94
CA LEU A 183 7.25 -0.63 14.53
C LEU A 183 6.41 -1.54 13.62
N ALA A 184 6.40 -2.85 13.85
CA ALA A 184 5.63 -3.80 13.07
C ALA A 184 4.11 -3.55 13.16
N THR A 185 3.65 -3.12 14.34
CA THR A 185 2.25 -2.74 14.57
C THR A 185 1.91 -1.44 13.86
N LEU A 186 2.71 -0.39 14.06
CA LEU A 186 2.52 0.92 13.44
C LEU A 186 2.53 0.85 11.92
N LEU A 187 3.55 0.20 11.35
CA LEU A 187 3.66 -0.03 9.90
C LEU A 187 2.58 -0.98 9.36
N GLY A 188 1.91 -1.75 10.23
CA GLY A 188 0.73 -2.53 9.86
C GLY A 188 -0.43 -1.64 9.42
N PHE A 189 -0.66 -0.49 10.08
CA PHE A 189 -1.68 0.46 9.65
C PHE A 189 -1.36 1.10 8.30
N TYR A 190 -0.07 1.36 8.04
CA TYR A 190 0.39 1.80 6.71
C TYR A 190 0.11 0.74 5.64
N GLU A 191 0.35 -0.53 5.98
CA GLU A 191 0.14 -1.64 5.06
C GLU A 191 -1.35 -1.80 4.73
N ASP A 192 -2.22 -1.63 5.73
CA ASP A 192 -3.67 -1.65 5.52
C ASP A 192 -4.11 -0.55 4.56
N ALA A 193 -3.63 0.68 4.74
CA ALA A 193 -3.95 1.80 3.85
C ALA A 193 -3.40 1.57 2.43
N VAL A 194 -2.14 1.15 2.29
CA VAL A 194 -1.54 0.83 0.98
C VAL A 194 -2.31 -0.28 0.28
N LYS A 195 -2.56 -1.40 0.96
CA LYS A 195 -3.28 -2.54 0.36
C LYS A 195 -4.70 -2.18 -0.06
N THR A 196 -5.34 -1.23 0.61
CA THR A 196 -6.66 -0.74 0.20
C THR A 196 -6.58 0.21 -1.00
N LEU A 197 -5.55 1.06 -1.09
CA LEU A 197 -5.43 2.11 -2.12
C LEU A 197 -4.55 1.74 -3.32
N GLU A 198 -3.79 0.64 -3.28
CA GLU A 198 -2.94 0.18 -4.39
C GLU A 198 -3.71 -0.43 -5.56
N GLY A 199 -5.03 -0.51 -5.44
CA GLY A 199 -5.94 -1.36 -6.20
C GLY A 199 -5.57 -1.66 -7.65
N ASP A 200 -5.85 -2.88 -8.08
CA ASP A 200 -5.55 -3.36 -9.42
C ASP A 200 -6.71 -3.31 -10.41
N GLY A 201 -7.82 -2.70 -9.99
CA GLY A 201 -9.06 -2.70 -10.77
C GLY A 201 -9.66 -4.10 -11.02
N GLN A 202 -9.08 -5.17 -10.47
CA GLN A 202 -9.50 -6.54 -10.74
C GLN A 202 -10.39 -7.10 -9.62
N LEU A 203 -11.49 -7.71 -10.02
CA LEU A 203 -12.36 -8.45 -9.10
C LEU A 203 -11.72 -9.81 -8.79
N ARG A 204 -11.36 -10.07 -7.53
CA ARG A 204 -10.83 -11.38 -7.11
C ARG A 204 -11.64 -11.99 -5.96
N LYS A 205 -11.96 -13.28 -6.12
CA LYS A 205 -12.50 -14.15 -5.06
C LYS A 205 -11.33 -14.73 -4.27
N ARG A 206 -11.22 -14.48 -2.96
CA ARG A 206 -10.21 -15.10 -2.08
C ARG A 206 -10.85 -16.06 -1.07
N LYS A 207 -10.04 -16.93 -0.44
CA LYS A 207 -10.47 -17.96 0.53
C LYS A 207 -11.32 -17.43 1.71
N ARG A 208 -11.18 -16.15 2.10
CA ARG A 208 -11.96 -15.50 3.18
C ARG A 208 -13.09 -14.58 2.71
N GLY A 209 -13.41 -14.57 1.41
CA GLY A 209 -14.44 -13.71 0.82
C GLY A 209 -13.96 -12.96 -0.43
N TRP A 210 -14.87 -12.18 -1.01
CA TRP A 210 -14.55 -11.19 -2.04
C TRP A 210 -14.09 -9.90 -1.34
N VAL A 211 -13.13 -9.17 -1.88
CA VAL A 211 -12.69 -7.90 -1.31
C VAL A 211 -13.31 -6.72 -2.06
N GLY A 212 -13.57 -5.62 -1.36
CA GLY A 212 -14.19 -4.40 -1.89
C GLY A 212 -13.39 -3.71 -3.00
N SER A 213 -13.96 -2.63 -3.56
CA SER A 213 -13.27 -1.79 -4.56
C SER A 213 -11.96 -1.26 -3.98
N TYR A 214 -10.85 -1.49 -4.67
CA TYR A 214 -9.54 -1.01 -4.26
C TYR A 214 -9.11 0.18 -5.13
N GLY A 215 -8.27 1.06 -4.57
CA GLY A 215 -7.68 2.17 -5.34
C GLY A 215 -8.67 3.26 -5.68
N ASN A 216 -9.51 3.63 -4.71
CA ASN A 216 -10.52 4.67 -4.89
C ASN A 216 -9.96 6.05 -4.55
N ALA A 217 -10.10 7.04 -5.43
CA ALA A 217 -9.61 8.40 -5.19
C ALA A 217 -10.23 9.08 -3.96
N TRP A 218 -11.50 8.79 -3.65
CA TRP A 218 -12.21 9.40 -2.51
C TRP A 218 -11.69 8.93 -1.15
N GLU A 219 -11.03 7.77 -1.09
CA GLU A 219 -10.45 7.22 0.16
C GLU A 219 -9.07 7.81 0.48
N VAL A 220 -8.49 8.64 -0.38
CA VAL A 220 -7.14 9.22 -0.15
C VAL A 220 -7.13 10.17 1.04
N ILE A 221 -8.09 11.08 1.13
CA ILE A 221 -8.21 12.01 2.28
C ILE A 221 -8.37 11.21 3.57
N GLN A 222 -9.27 10.22 3.54
CA GLN A 222 -9.49 9.31 4.67
C GLN A 222 -8.21 8.56 5.06
N GLY A 223 -7.38 8.15 4.08
CA GLY A 223 -6.09 7.49 4.30
C GLY A 223 -5.08 8.36 5.01
N PHE A 224 -5.03 9.66 4.68
CA PHE A 224 -4.18 10.61 5.40
C PHE A 224 -4.67 10.84 6.82
N GLU A 225 -5.95 11.17 7.00
CA GLU A 225 -6.54 11.43 8.32
C GLU A 225 -6.37 10.21 9.25
N PHE A 226 -6.64 9.00 8.74
CA PHE A 226 -6.42 7.75 9.47
C PHE A 226 -4.98 7.60 9.97
N LEU A 227 -3.98 7.78 9.10
CA LEU A 227 -2.59 7.60 9.48
C LEU A 227 -2.06 8.73 10.36
N LEU A 228 -2.55 9.96 10.18
CA LEU A 228 -2.22 11.08 11.05
C LEU A 228 -2.76 10.85 12.46
N GLU A 229 -4.02 10.40 12.60
CA GLU A 229 -4.64 10.01 13.88
C GLU A 229 -3.80 8.90 14.57
N VAL A 230 -3.48 7.84 13.85
CA VAL A 230 -2.62 6.75 14.37
C VAL A 230 -1.27 7.26 14.85
N LEU A 231 -0.60 8.12 14.07
CA LEU A 231 0.69 8.67 14.49
C LEU A 231 0.56 9.57 15.72
N GLU A 232 -0.51 10.36 15.83
CA GLU A 232 -0.77 11.20 17.00
C GLU A 232 -1.01 10.37 18.27
N GLU A 233 -1.77 9.29 18.17
CA GLU A 233 -1.91 8.31 19.26
C GLU A 233 -0.55 7.75 19.69
N TYR A 234 0.27 7.33 18.72
CA TYR A 234 1.61 6.83 18.98
C TYR A 234 2.56 7.88 19.59
N LYS A 235 2.39 9.18 19.25
CA LYS A 235 3.14 10.26 19.92
C LYS A 235 2.81 10.34 21.41
N GLN A 236 1.54 10.16 21.79
CA GLN A 236 1.13 10.15 23.20
C GLN A 236 1.69 8.94 23.94
N LEU A 237 1.68 7.78 23.28
CA LEU A 237 2.22 6.53 23.85
C LEU A 237 3.74 6.51 23.92
N ALA A 238 4.45 7.38 23.17
CA ALA A 238 5.91 7.38 23.09
C ALA A 238 6.62 7.52 24.42
N SER A 239 6.02 8.22 25.40
CA SER A 239 6.58 8.36 26.74
C SER A 239 6.72 7.03 27.49
N GLY A 240 5.91 6.02 27.15
CA GLY A 240 5.95 4.68 27.74
C GLY A 240 6.76 3.67 26.92
N MET A 241 7.35 4.08 25.80
CA MET A 241 8.04 3.17 24.88
C MET A 241 9.52 3.00 25.23
N PRO A 242 10.13 1.86 24.83
CA PRO A 242 11.57 1.70 24.89
C PRO A 242 12.24 2.73 23.95
N ASP A 243 13.18 3.52 24.48
CA ASP A 243 13.83 4.67 23.82
C ASP A 243 12.83 5.74 23.33
N PRO A 244 12.18 6.43 24.30
CA PRO A 244 11.13 7.41 24.00
C PRO A 244 11.59 8.50 23.04
N GLU A 245 12.84 8.93 23.11
CA GLU A 245 13.31 10.10 22.37
C GLU A 245 13.54 9.76 20.89
N HIS A 246 14.27 8.69 20.58
CA HIS A 246 14.48 8.27 19.20
C HIS A 246 13.14 7.90 18.53
N PHE A 247 12.29 7.16 19.24
CA PHE A 247 11.00 6.73 18.69
C PHE A 247 10.06 7.93 18.45
N ARG A 248 9.98 8.87 19.40
CA ARG A 248 9.19 10.10 19.26
C ARG A 248 9.69 10.98 18.13
N ILE A 249 11.00 11.12 17.96
CA ILE A 249 11.60 11.86 16.84
C ILE A 249 11.17 11.22 15.52
N ASN A 250 11.33 9.91 15.37
CA ASN A 250 10.97 9.21 14.14
C ASN A 250 9.48 9.31 13.81
N ILE A 251 8.59 9.15 14.81
CA ILE A 251 7.14 9.37 14.63
C ILE A 251 6.85 10.79 14.14
N ASN A 252 7.49 11.79 14.73
CA ASN A 252 7.31 13.18 14.31
C ASN A 252 7.75 13.39 12.86
N LEU A 253 8.87 12.79 12.43
CA LEU A 253 9.33 12.88 11.05
C LEU A 253 8.38 12.20 10.07
N GLY A 254 7.86 11.02 10.42
CA GLY A 254 6.81 10.37 9.63
C GLY A 254 5.56 11.24 9.52
N TRP A 255 5.11 11.79 10.65
CA TRP A 255 3.94 12.69 10.70
C TRP A 255 4.16 13.94 9.86
N GLU A 256 5.31 14.60 9.96
CA GLU A 256 5.65 15.79 9.17
C GLU A 256 5.65 15.48 7.67
N LYS A 257 6.17 14.32 7.27
CA LYS A 257 6.12 13.87 5.87
C LYS A 257 4.68 13.66 5.41
N LEU A 258 3.84 12.96 6.19
CA LEU A 258 2.42 12.80 5.85
C LEU A 258 1.70 14.15 5.75
N ASN A 259 1.84 14.99 6.78
CA ASN A 259 1.17 16.29 6.85
C ASN A 259 1.58 17.21 5.69
N LYS A 260 2.87 17.23 5.32
CA LYS A 260 3.35 17.96 4.13
C LYS A 260 2.56 17.58 2.87
N TYR A 261 2.37 16.29 2.63
CA TYR A 261 1.66 15.81 1.44
C TYR A 261 0.14 15.89 1.58
N TYR A 262 -0.38 15.85 2.81
CA TYR A 262 -1.78 16.13 3.09
C TYR A 262 -2.13 17.57 2.72
N CYS A 263 -1.32 18.54 3.13
CA CYS A 263 -1.47 19.93 2.70
C CYS A 263 -1.32 20.08 1.18
N ALA A 264 -0.50 19.27 0.52
CA ALA A 264 -0.34 19.30 -0.93
C ALA A 264 -1.56 18.77 -1.70
N LEU A 265 -2.55 18.16 -1.04
CA LEU A 265 -3.82 17.80 -1.70
C LEU A 265 -4.59 19.04 -2.17
N ASP A 266 -4.37 20.18 -1.53
CA ASP A 266 -4.91 21.49 -1.92
C ASP A 266 -4.46 21.98 -3.30
N GLU A 267 -3.45 21.34 -3.91
CA GLU A 267 -2.94 21.71 -5.23
C GLU A 267 -3.86 21.22 -6.36
N THR A 268 -4.74 20.24 -6.11
CA THR A 268 -5.57 19.62 -7.14
C THR A 268 -6.98 19.31 -6.63
N PRO A 269 -8.05 19.51 -7.45
CA PRO A 269 -9.41 19.24 -7.02
C PRO A 269 -9.77 17.75 -6.97
N ILE A 270 -8.87 16.85 -7.42
CA ILE A 270 -9.13 15.41 -7.61
C ILE A 270 -9.78 14.77 -6.38
N TYR A 271 -9.15 14.92 -5.22
CA TYR A 271 -9.54 14.19 -4.02
C TYR A 271 -10.81 14.77 -3.40
N TYR A 272 -10.93 16.10 -3.36
CA TYR A 272 -12.15 16.77 -2.85
C TYR A 272 -13.35 16.47 -3.73
N THR A 273 -13.17 16.49 -5.05
CA THR A 273 -14.24 16.23 -6.03
C THR A 273 -14.71 14.78 -5.96
N ALA A 274 -13.79 13.81 -5.94
CA ALA A 274 -14.14 12.40 -5.82
C ALA A 274 -14.95 12.12 -4.53
N LEU A 275 -14.55 12.70 -3.41
CA LEU A 275 -15.25 12.51 -2.13
C LEU A 275 -16.58 13.27 -2.06
N ALA A 276 -16.64 14.50 -2.60
CA ALA A 276 -17.84 15.30 -2.70
C ALA A 276 -18.94 14.68 -3.57
N LEU A 277 -18.54 13.94 -4.62
CA LEU A 277 -19.44 13.25 -5.54
C LEU A 277 -19.75 11.82 -5.09
N HIS A 278 -19.20 11.35 -3.97
CA HIS A 278 -19.58 10.07 -3.40
C HIS A 278 -20.92 10.20 -2.64
N PRO A 279 -21.98 9.44 -2.99
CA PRO A 279 -23.33 9.64 -2.44
C PRO A 279 -23.42 9.47 -0.92
N ALA A 280 -22.63 8.54 -0.36
CA ALA A 280 -22.59 8.34 1.09
C ALA A 280 -21.95 9.48 1.88
N PHE A 281 -21.01 10.22 1.27
CA PHE A 281 -20.19 11.22 1.96
C PHE A 281 -20.71 12.63 1.67
N ARG A 282 -20.65 13.06 0.40
CA ARG A 282 -21.03 14.41 -0.04
C ARG A 282 -20.32 15.50 0.77
N TRP A 283 -20.94 16.68 0.90
CA TRP A 283 -20.45 17.73 1.80
C TRP A 283 -20.39 17.32 3.27
N GLY A 284 -21.22 16.36 3.69
CA GLY A 284 -21.33 15.94 5.08
C GLY A 284 -20.03 15.36 5.64
N TYR A 285 -19.18 14.75 4.81
CA TYR A 285 -17.86 14.30 5.27
C TYR A 285 -17.00 15.48 5.72
N PHE A 286 -16.83 16.49 4.87
CA PHE A 286 -16.00 17.66 5.18
C PHE A 286 -16.55 18.45 6.37
N GLU A 287 -17.87 18.61 6.43
CA GLU A 287 -18.54 19.35 7.51
C GLU A 287 -18.37 18.68 8.88
N ASN A 288 -18.31 17.34 8.92
CA ASN A 288 -18.15 16.58 10.16
C ASN A 288 -16.68 16.43 10.57
N GLU A 289 -15.82 15.97 9.66
CA GLU A 289 -14.41 15.69 9.96
C GLU A 289 -13.61 16.97 10.15
N TRP A 290 -13.95 18.05 9.42
CA TRP A 290 -13.29 19.35 9.54
C TRP A 290 -14.17 20.39 10.25
N LYS A 291 -15.03 19.95 11.18
CA LYS A 291 -15.90 20.83 11.97
C LYS A 291 -15.17 22.00 12.64
N ASP A 292 -13.94 21.76 13.08
CA ASP A 292 -13.10 22.76 13.76
C ASP A 292 -12.29 23.64 12.77
N ASN A 293 -12.32 23.31 11.47
CA ASN A 293 -11.55 23.96 10.41
C ASN A 293 -12.45 24.42 9.25
N THR A 294 -13.37 25.34 9.50
CA THR A 294 -14.34 25.84 8.50
C THR A 294 -13.67 26.35 7.21
N LYS A 295 -12.46 26.92 7.31
CA LYS A 295 -11.67 27.38 6.15
C LYS A 295 -11.35 26.23 5.18
N TRP A 296 -11.06 25.03 5.69
CA TRP A 296 -10.78 23.86 4.85
C TRP A 296 -12.04 23.39 4.13
N VAL A 297 -13.19 23.39 4.83
CA VAL A 297 -14.50 23.07 4.23
C VAL A 297 -14.83 24.05 3.10
N THR A 298 -14.67 25.34 3.33
CA THR A 298 -14.92 26.38 2.31
C THR A 298 -14.01 26.19 1.10
N LYS A 299 -12.72 25.93 1.32
CA LYS A 299 -11.75 25.71 0.24
C LYS A 299 -12.09 24.48 -0.60
N ALA A 300 -12.39 23.35 0.02
CA ALA A 300 -12.77 22.14 -0.70
C ALA A 300 -14.04 22.35 -1.54
N LYS A 301 -15.09 22.96 -0.96
CA LYS A 301 -16.31 23.31 -1.70
C LYS A 301 -16.03 24.25 -2.88
N GLN A 302 -15.18 25.25 -2.68
CA GLN A 302 -14.80 26.19 -3.73
C GLN A 302 -14.09 25.48 -4.88
N MET A 303 -13.11 24.62 -4.60
CA MET A 303 -12.39 23.87 -5.63
C MET A 303 -13.31 22.96 -6.46
N VAL A 304 -14.25 22.27 -5.81
CA VAL A 304 -15.22 21.41 -6.52
C VAL A 304 -16.15 22.26 -7.39
N ARG A 305 -16.66 23.38 -6.87
CA ARG A 305 -17.52 24.29 -7.65
C ARG A 305 -16.77 24.88 -8.84
N GLU A 306 -15.53 25.30 -8.67
CA GLU A 306 -14.74 25.89 -9.75
C GLU A 306 -14.60 24.92 -10.93
N VAL A 307 -14.31 23.64 -10.66
CA VAL A 307 -14.28 22.60 -11.70
C VAL A 307 -15.64 22.41 -12.35
N TRP A 308 -16.71 22.34 -11.56
CA TRP A 308 -18.08 22.21 -12.09
C TRP A 308 -18.42 23.33 -13.06
N GLU A 309 -18.25 24.59 -12.64
CA GLU A 309 -18.60 25.78 -13.41
C GLU A 309 -17.77 25.92 -14.69
N THR A 310 -16.46 25.65 -14.60
CA THR A 310 -15.53 25.90 -15.72
C THR A 310 -15.49 24.77 -16.74
N GLU A 311 -15.72 23.52 -16.32
CA GLU A 311 -15.46 22.35 -17.18
C GLU A 311 -16.71 21.54 -17.51
N TYR A 312 -17.72 21.49 -16.63
CA TYR A 312 -18.81 20.51 -16.74
C TYR A 312 -20.19 21.13 -16.93
N ARG A 313 -20.50 22.26 -16.28
CA ARG A 313 -21.84 22.86 -16.23
C ARG A 313 -22.43 23.15 -17.61
N HIS A 314 -21.59 23.54 -18.57
CA HIS A 314 -22.01 23.94 -19.91
C HIS A 314 -21.68 22.90 -20.98
N LEU A 315 -21.30 21.67 -20.60
CA LEU A 315 -21.03 20.61 -21.57
C LEU A 315 -22.30 20.28 -22.36
N GLN A 316 -22.11 20.05 -23.67
CA GLN A 316 -23.19 19.62 -24.53
C GLN A 316 -23.62 18.20 -24.16
N VAL A 317 -24.91 18.03 -23.89
CA VAL A 317 -25.49 16.73 -23.58
C VAL A 317 -25.84 16.02 -24.88
N VAL A 318 -25.02 15.04 -25.27
CA VAL A 318 -25.31 14.18 -26.42
C VAL A 318 -26.13 12.98 -25.94
N PRO A 319 -27.37 12.78 -26.43
CA PRO A 319 -28.14 11.58 -26.13
C PRO A 319 -27.47 10.36 -26.76
N SER A 320 -26.83 9.52 -25.95
CA SER A 320 -26.21 8.28 -26.46
C SER A 320 -27.27 7.19 -26.70
N PRO A 321 -27.28 6.52 -27.87
CA PRO A 321 -28.15 5.37 -28.12
C PRO A 321 -27.77 4.21 -27.18
N VAL A 322 -28.80 3.50 -26.71
CA VAL A 322 -28.67 2.48 -25.68
C VAL A 322 -27.94 1.25 -26.22
N VAL A 323 -26.73 0.98 -25.72
CA VAL A 323 -26.23 -0.39 -25.61
C VAL A 323 -26.37 -0.78 -24.13
N VAL A 324 -27.34 -1.64 -23.84
CA VAL A 324 -27.47 -2.25 -22.50
C VAL A 324 -26.35 -3.28 -22.37
N HIS A 325 -25.16 -2.85 -21.97
CA HIS A 325 -24.30 -3.75 -21.23
C HIS A 325 -24.67 -3.58 -19.76
N GLU A 326 -25.15 -4.66 -19.14
CA GLU A 326 -25.24 -4.71 -17.69
C GLU A 326 -23.84 -4.40 -17.15
N PRO A 327 -23.65 -3.34 -16.34
CA PRO A 327 -22.38 -3.13 -15.69
C PRO A 327 -22.09 -4.39 -14.87
N VAL A 328 -20.89 -4.96 -15.03
CA VAL A 328 -20.48 -6.12 -14.26
C VAL A 328 -20.70 -5.79 -12.79
N ALA A 329 -21.71 -6.43 -12.19
CA ALA A 329 -22.12 -6.14 -10.83
C ALA A 329 -20.93 -6.43 -9.90
N LYS A 330 -20.32 -5.39 -9.36
CA LYS A 330 -19.28 -5.54 -8.34
C LYS A 330 -19.97 -6.03 -7.06
N ARG A 331 -20.00 -7.35 -6.86
CA ARG A 331 -20.33 -7.92 -5.54
C ARG A 331 -19.19 -7.60 -4.58
N GLN A 332 -19.27 -6.43 -3.96
CA GLN A 332 -18.37 -6.05 -2.89
C GLN A 332 -18.75 -6.81 -1.62
N ARG A 333 -17.80 -7.57 -1.05
CA ARG A 333 -17.92 -8.12 0.31
C ARG A 333 -16.84 -7.52 1.20
N LYS A 334 -17.20 -7.38 2.48
CA LYS A 334 -16.42 -6.68 3.49
C LYS A 334 -15.23 -7.55 3.91
N TYR A 335 -14.02 -7.07 3.61
CA TYR A 335 -12.90 -7.30 4.50
C TYR A 335 -12.97 -6.25 5.62
N TYR A 336 -12.36 -6.53 6.76
CA TYR A 336 -12.31 -5.60 7.88
C TYR A 336 -10.84 -5.44 8.25
N ASN A 337 -10.24 -4.34 7.81
CA ASN A 337 -8.98 -3.85 8.37
C ASN A 337 -9.26 -2.53 9.12
N PRO A 338 -8.34 -2.09 9.99
CA PRO A 338 -8.46 -0.81 10.72
C PRO A 338 -8.76 0.39 9.80
N PHE A 339 -8.15 0.47 8.62
CA PHE A 339 -8.39 1.58 7.69
C PHE A 339 -9.83 1.58 7.12
N GLN A 340 -10.36 0.40 6.75
CA GLN A 340 -11.73 0.25 6.30
C GLN A 340 -12.72 0.54 7.44
N ALA A 341 -12.41 0.12 8.67
CA ALA A 341 -13.20 0.46 9.85
C ALA A 341 -13.24 1.99 10.09
N TYR A 342 -12.10 2.67 9.91
CA TYR A 342 -12.02 4.12 9.94
C TYR A 342 -12.92 4.75 8.85
N CYS A 343 -12.83 4.28 7.61
CA CYS A 343 -13.64 4.79 6.50
C CYS A 343 -15.15 4.64 6.79
N GLU A 344 -15.57 3.52 7.38
CA GLU A 344 -16.95 3.29 7.80
C GLU A 344 -17.40 4.23 8.91
N ARG A 345 -16.54 4.49 9.91
CA ARG A 345 -16.81 5.43 11.02
C ARG A 345 -17.07 6.85 10.53
N THR A 346 -16.33 7.28 9.51
CA THR A 346 -16.43 8.64 8.94
C THR A 346 -17.62 8.82 7.98
N ARG A 347 -18.45 7.80 7.77
CA ARG A 347 -19.69 7.96 6.98
C ARG A 347 -20.70 8.82 7.76
N PRO A 348 -21.20 9.92 7.18
CA PRO A 348 -22.22 10.75 7.82
C PRO A 348 -23.46 9.92 8.16
N VAL A 349 -23.86 9.94 9.44
CA VAL A 349 -25.12 9.33 9.89
C VAL A 349 -26.27 10.25 9.46
N SER A 350 -27.28 9.69 8.81
CA SER A 350 -28.41 10.46 8.28
C SER A 350 -29.24 11.08 9.39
N GLY A 351 -29.26 12.41 9.46
CA GLY A 351 -30.37 13.18 10.04
C GLY A 351 -31.36 13.47 8.93
N CYS A 352 -32.46 12.72 8.87
CA CYS A 352 -33.44 12.82 7.79
C CYS A 352 -34.21 14.15 7.87
N ASN A 353 -34.01 15.04 6.89
CA ASN A 353 -34.98 16.07 6.53
C ASN A 353 -35.50 15.74 5.13
N VAL A 354 -36.69 15.14 5.09
CA VAL A 354 -37.40 14.77 3.87
C VAL A 354 -37.89 16.04 3.16
N VAL A 355 -37.45 16.25 1.92
CA VAL A 355 -38.23 17.01 0.95
C VAL A 355 -38.57 16.06 -0.19
N LYS A 356 -39.77 15.50 -0.16
CA LYS A 356 -40.36 14.82 -1.31
C LYS A 356 -40.90 15.89 -2.25
N GLU A 357 -40.10 16.31 -3.22
CA GLU A 357 -40.66 16.93 -4.42
C GLU A 357 -40.82 15.84 -5.50
N GLU A 358 -42.07 15.52 -5.81
CA GLU A 358 -42.43 14.81 -7.04
C GLU A 358 -42.13 15.74 -8.23
N VAL A 359 -40.92 15.64 -8.78
CA VAL A 359 -40.59 16.34 -10.02
C VAL A 359 -41.09 15.50 -11.18
N SER A 360 -42.05 16.07 -11.89
CA SER A 360 -42.62 15.57 -13.14
C SER A 360 -41.53 15.27 -14.17
N LEU A 361 -41.68 14.18 -14.92
CA LEU A 361 -40.80 13.77 -16.03
C LEU A 361 -40.50 14.95 -16.98
N PRO A 362 -39.24 15.41 -17.11
CA PRO A 362 -38.91 16.42 -18.10
C PRO A 362 -38.49 15.75 -19.42
N GLY A 363 -39.32 15.90 -20.45
CA GLY A 363 -38.91 15.76 -21.85
C GLY A 363 -38.05 16.94 -22.35
N CYS A 364 -37.64 17.84 -21.45
CA CYS A 364 -36.90 19.06 -21.75
C CYS A 364 -35.76 19.17 -20.73
N ILE A 365 -34.51 19.07 -21.19
CA ILE A 365 -33.34 19.40 -20.36
C ILE A 365 -33.40 20.92 -20.17
N ASP A 366 -33.69 21.39 -18.96
CA ASP A 366 -33.62 22.81 -18.62
C ASP A 366 -32.14 23.19 -18.51
N GLU A 367 -31.66 24.04 -19.42
CA GLU A 367 -30.24 24.40 -19.52
C GLU A 367 -29.74 25.22 -18.33
N ASP A 368 -30.64 25.85 -17.55
CA ASP A 368 -30.31 26.74 -16.42
C ASP A 368 -30.21 26.03 -15.05
N VAL A 369 -30.59 24.75 -14.95
CA VAL A 369 -30.56 24.02 -13.67
C VAL A 369 -29.13 23.65 -13.29
N ASP A 370 -28.69 24.10 -12.12
CA ASP A 370 -27.41 23.69 -11.51
C ASP A 370 -27.53 22.27 -10.94
N GLU A 371 -27.13 21.28 -11.74
CA GLU A 371 -27.19 19.85 -11.36
C GLU A 371 -26.41 19.56 -10.06
N LEU A 372 -25.28 20.24 -9.80
CA LEU A 372 -24.46 20.02 -8.61
C LEU A 372 -25.23 20.45 -7.36
N GLU A 373 -25.79 21.66 -7.35
CA GLU A 373 -26.55 22.15 -6.20
C GLU A 373 -27.85 21.36 -5.99
N LEU A 374 -28.54 21.03 -7.08
CA LEU A 374 -29.74 20.20 -7.04
C LEU A 374 -29.42 18.84 -6.42
N TRP A 375 -28.42 18.13 -6.93
CA TRP A 375 -28.07 16.82 -6.41
C TRP A 375 -27.61 16.89 -4.95
N GLN A 376 -26.76 17.87 -4.59
CA GLN A 376 -26.25 17.99 -3.23
C GLN A 376 -27.36 18.26 -2.20
N SER A 377 -28.40 19.01 -2.57
CA SER A 377 -29.56 19.29 -1.73
C SER A 377 -30.61 18.16 -1.73
N SER A 378 -30.72 17.37 -2.80
CA SER A 378 -31.64 16.24 -2.90
C SER A 378 -30.99 14.91 -2.44
N ARG A 379 -31.02 14.60 -1.15
CA ARG A 379 -30.64 13.27 -0.64
C ARG A 379 -31.80 12.28 -0.77
N GLU A 380 -31.53 11.10 -1.33
CA GLU A 380 -32.48 9.99 -1.43
C GLU A 380 -32.25 8.95 -0.33
N ASP A 381 -33.31 8.22 0.04
CA ASP A 381 -33.20 7.10 0.98
C ASP A 381 -32.24 6.04 0.42
N GLY A 382 -31.22 5.69 1.21
CA GLY A 382 -30.19 4.72 0.84
C GLY A 382 -28.90 5.33 0.24
N ASP A 383 -28.83 6.64 -0.01
CA ASP A 383 -27.60 7.29 -0.49
C ASP A 383 -26.41 7.08 0.47
N SER A 384 -26.67 7.07 1.79
CA SER A 384 -25.68 6.78 2.84
C SER A 384 -25.10 5.36 2.77
N ASP A 385 -25.85 4.44 2.19
CA ASP A 385 -25.49 3.02 2.11
C ASP A 385 -24.75 2.68 0.82
N VAL A 386 -24.67 3.62 -0.14
CA VAL A 386 -23.98 3.42 -1.41
C VAL A 386 -22.52 3.03 -1.18
N ARG A 387 -22.11 1.94 -1.84
CA ARG A 387 -20.76 1.37 -1.82
C ARG A 387 -20.05 1.44 -3.17
N ASP A 388 -20.83 1.50 -4.24
CA ASP A 388 -20.34 1.65 -5.59
C ASP A 388 -20.85 2.98 -6.17
N PRO A 389 -20.11 4.08 -5.98
CA PRO A 389 -20.50 5.38 -6.51
C PRO A 389 -20.45 5.41 -8.05
N ILE A 390 -19.64 4.57 -8.69
CA ILE A 390 -19.55 4.48 -10.15
C ILE A 390 -20.87 3.92 -10.71
N ALA A 391 -21.35 2.82 -10.15
CA ALA A 391 -22.66 2.25 -10.52
C ALA A 391 -23.79 3.26 -10.28
N TYR A 392 -23.77 3.95 -9.13
CA TYR A 392 -24.75 4.97 -8.78
C TYR A 392 -24.85 6.08 -9.83
N TRP A 393 -23.72 6.64 -10.26
CA TRP A 393 -23.68 7.73 -11.25
C TRP A 393 -24.03 7.25 -12.65
N HIS A 394 -23.62 6.02 -13.00
CA HIS A 394 -23.99 5.42 -14.26
C HIS A 394 -25.52 5.28 -14.38
N GLU A 395 -26.22 4.83 -13.34
CA GLU A 395 -27.69 4.73 -13.32
C GLU A 395 -28.38 6.10 -13.44
N ARG A 396 -27.79 7.15 -12.85
CA ARG A 396 -28.36 8.51 -12.79
C ARG A 396 -27.96 9.42 -13.93
N ARG A 397 -27.20 8.93 -14.92
CA ARG A 397 -26.72 9.72 -16.08
C ARG A 397 -27.81 10.40 -16.90
N ARG A 398 -29.06 9.91 -16.85
CA ARG A 398 -30.20 10.58 -17.52
C ARG A 398 -30.74 11.76 -16.72
N ARG A 399 -30.72 11.66 -15.39
CA ARG A 399 -31.20 12.72 -14.48
C ARG A 399 -30.16 13.82 -14.33
N TYR A 400 -28.88 13.45 -14.30
CA TYR A 400 -27.75 14.34 -14.11
C TYR A 400 -26.71 14.13 -15.21
N PRO A 401 -26.99 14.50 -16.47
CA PRO A 401 -26.13 14.18 -17.61
C PRO A 401 -24.73 14.79 -17.50
N ARG A 402 -24.59 16.00 -16.98
CA ARG A 402 -23.29 16.67 -16.87
C ARG A 402 -22.57 16.30 -15.58
N LEU A 403 -23.29 16.24 -14.47
CA LEU A 403 -22.70 15.91 -13.17
C LEU A 403 -22.27 14.44 -13.08
N SER A 404 -23.03 13.52 -13.69
CA SER A 404 -22.60 12.11 -13.77
C SER A 404 -21.31 11.95 -14.56
N ARG A 405 -21.08 12.78 -15.60
CA ARG A 405 -19.82 12.78 -16.34
C ARG A 405 -18.66 13.24 -15.45
N MET A 406 -18.83 14.35 -14.74
CA MET A 406 -17.85 14.83 -13.76
C MET A 406 -17.55 13.76 -12.70
N ALA A 407 -18.59 13.15 -12.14
CA ALA A 407 -18.41 12.13 -11.13
C ALA A 407 -17.63 10.91 -11.66
N LEU A 408 -17.98 10.39 -12.84
CA LEU A 408 -17.29 9.25 -13.43
C LEU A 408 -15.83 9.58 -13.77
N ASP A 409 -15.55 10.78 -14.28
CA ASP A 409 -14.18 11.21 -14.60
C ASP A 409 -13.30 11.24 -13.33
N PHE A 410 -13.82 11.74 -12.20
CA PHE A 410 -13.06 11.86 -10.96
C PHE A 410 -13.00 10.57 -10.12
N LEU A 411 -14.11 9.83 -10.03
CA LEU A 411 -14.19 8.59 -9.24
C LEU A 411 -13.35 7.45 -9.83
N THR A 412 -13.00 7.52 -11.11
CA THR A 412 -12.19 6.50 -11.80
C THR A 412 -10.69 6.81 -11.79
N ILE A 413 -10.27 7.96 -11.26
CA ILE A 413 -8.85 8.30 -11.08
C ILE A 413 -8.23 7.36 -10.06
N GLN A 414 -7.11 6.73 -10.42
CA GLN A 414 -6.36 5.88 -9.51
C GLN A 414 -5.44 6.72 -8.61
N PRO A 415 -5.45 6.49 -7.28
CA PRO A 415 -4.64 7.24 -6.33
C PRO A 415 -3.19 6.76 -6.25
N MET A 416 -2.85 5.64 -6.88
CA MET A 416 -1.53 5.01 -6.84
C MET A 416 -1.05 4.59 -8.22
N SER A 417 0.26 4.68 -8.46
CA SER A 417 0.94 4.20 -9.67
C SER A 417 1.12 2.68 -9.72
N ALA A 418 0.51 1.94 -8.79
CA ALA A 418 0.71 0.51 -8.62
C ALA A 418 0.30 -0.30 -9.86
N GLU A 419 -0.71 0.13 -10.62
CA GLU A 419 -1.06 -0.49 -11.91
C GLU A 419 0.06 -0.34 -12.94
N CYS A 420 0.66 0.85 -13.04
CA CYS A 420 1.82 1.06 -13.91
C CYS A 420 3.00 0.18 -13.47
N GLU A 421 3.24 0.05 -12.17
CA GLU A 421 4.31 -0.80 -11.67
C GLU A 421 4.06 -2.29 -11.94
N ARG A 422 2.81 -2.78 -11.78
CA ARG A 422 2.42 -4.15 -12.17
C ARG A 422 2.55 -4.39 -13.66
N LEU A 423 2.21 -3.39 -14.48
CA LEU A 423 2.40 -3.41 -15.92
C LEU A 423 3.89 -3.53 -16.27
N PHE A 424 4.74 -2.70 -15.67
CA PHE A 424 6.19 -2.73 -15.89
C PHE A 424 6.84 -4.02 -15.40
N ALA A 425 6.43 -4.55 -14.25
CA ALA A 425 6.92 -5.85 -13.77
C ALA A 425 6.60 -6.99 -14.75
N ALA A 426 5.39 -6.99 -15.31
CA ALA A 426 5.00 -7.97 -16.33
C ALA A 426 5.74 -7.78 -17.66
N ALA A 427 5.92 -6.53 -18.08
CA ALA A 427 6.70 -6.19 -19.27
C ALA A 427 8.20 -6.45 -19.09
N GLY A 428 8.71 -6.49 -17.85
CA GLY A 428 10.14 -6.70 -17.57
C GLY A 428 10.71 -7.98 -18.19
N ARG A 429 9.92 -9.06 -18.25
CA ARG A 429 10.31 -10.30 -18.94
C ARG A 429 10.36 -10.19 -20.46
N MET A 430 9.75 -9.16 -21.04
CA MET A 430 9.75 -8.86 -22.48
C MET A 430 10.88 -7.88 -22.87
N VAL A 431 11.50 -7.22 -21.88
CA VAL A 431 12.57 -6.22 -22.06
C VAL A 431 13.94 -6.78 -21.67
N THR A 432 13.99 -7.86 -20.88
CA THR A 432 15.25 -8.46 -20.40
C THR A 432 15.99 -9.31 -21.46
N ALA A 433 17.32 -9.38 -21.30
CA ALA A 433 18.27 -9.93 -22.27
C ALA A 433 18.08 -11.41 -22.68
N LEU A 434 17.23 -12.17 -21.99
CA LEU A 434 16.99 -13.60 -22.28
C LEU A 434 15.89 -13.85 -23.33
N ARG A 435 15.17 -12.82 -23.79
CA ARG A 435 14.21 -12.91 -24.91
C ARG A 435 14.27 -11.65 -25.78
N SER A 436 14.81 -11.82 -27.00
CA SER A 436 14.58 -11.07 -28.27
C SER A 436 14.22 -9.58 -28.23
N ARG A 437 14.92 -8.75 -29.05
CA ARG A 437 14.56 -7.35 -29.38
C ARG A 437 13.11 -7.24 -29.86
N LEU A 438 12.16 -7.09 -28.95
CA LEU A 438 10.79 -6.69 -29.27
C LEU A 438 10.73 -5.17 -29.32
N ASP A 439 10.13 -4.64 -30.38
CA ASP A 439 9.87 -3.21 -30.47
C ASP A 439 8.86 -2.78 -29.40
N ALA A 440 8.98 -1.52 -28.96
CA ALA A 440 8.13 -0.95 -27.91
C ALA A 440 6.64 -1.08 -28.24
N ASP A 441 6.28 -0.95 -29.52
CA ASP A 441 4.91 -1.09 -30.00
C ASP A 441 4.36 -2.50 -29.79
N ILE A 442 5.19 -3.54 -30.02
CA ILE A 442 4.80 -4.95 -29.82
C ILE A 442 4.60 -5.22 -28.33
N ILE A 443 5.50 -4.71 -27.49
CA ILE A 443 5.36 -4.82 -26.03
C ILE A 443 4.06 -4.16 -25.57
N GLY A 444 3.76 -2.97 -26.08
CA GLY A 444 2.51 -2.26 -25.83
C GLY A 444 1.28 -3.08 -26.22
N MET A 445 1.24 -3.61 -27.44
CA MET A 445 0.15 -4.45 -27.93
C MET A 445 -0.06 -5.69 -27.06
N CYS A 446 1.01 -6.42 -26.71
CA CYS A 446 0.91 -7.59 -25.84
C CYS A 446 0.35 -7.24 -24.45
N GLN A 447 0.75 -6.11 -23.87
CA GLN A 447 0.22 -5.69 -22.58
C GLN A 447 -1.25 -5.25 -22.65
N VAL A 448 -1.67 -4.60 -23.74
CA VAL A 448 -3.09 -4.25 -23.96
C VAL A 448 -3.94 -5.51 -24.09
N LEU A 449 -3.53 -6.47 -24.93
CA LEU A 449 -4.25 -7.74 -25.09
C LEU A 449 -4.33 -8.53 -23.78
N ARG A 450 -3.22 -8.57 -23.02
CA ARG A 450 -3.19 -9.18 -21.69
C ARG A 450 -4.17 -8.49 -20.72
N SER A 451 -4.27 -7.17 -20.78
CA SER A 451 -5.20 -6.40 -19.96
C SER A 451 -6.65 -6.72 -20.34
N TRP A 452 -6.99 -6.71 -21.63
CA TRP A 452 -8.33 -7.03 -22.13
C TRP A 452 -8.76 -8.45 -21.81
N LEU A 453 -7.88 -9.44 -21.98
CA LEU A 453 -8.15 -10.83 -21.61
C LEU A 453 -8.46 -10.94 -20.11
N ARG A 454 -7.63 -10.31 -19.27
CA ARG A 454 -7.83 -10.33 -17.81
C ARG A 454 -9.10 -9.60 -17.37
N ALA A 455 -9.54 -8.60 -18.13
CA ALA A 455 -10.77 -7.87 -17.90
C ALA A 455 -12.01 -8.59 -18.46
N GLY A 456 -11.84 -9.69 -19.20
CA GLY A 456 -12.94 -10.40 -19.87
C GLY A 456 -13.54 -9.60 -21.02
N VAL A 457 -12.79 -8.66 -21.60
CA VAL A 457 -13.19 -7.90 -22.81
C VAL A 457 -13.01 -8.75 -24.07
N ILE A 458 -12.07 -9.69 -24.03
CA ILE A 458 -11.86 -10.73 -25.05
C ILE A 458 -11.84 -12.10 -24.35
N ASP A 459 -12.40 -13.10 -25.01
CA ASP A 459 -12.55 -14.46 -24.45
C ASP A 459 -11.35 -15.37 -24.78
N ASP A 460 -10.60 -15.06 -25.84
CA ASP A 460 -9.46 -15.87 -26.27
C ASP A 460 -8.41 -15.00 -26.98
N LEU A 461 -7.15 -15.44 -26.96
CA LEU A 461 -6.09 -14.92 -27.82
C LEU A 461 -5.80 -15.95 -28.91
N ASP A 462 -5.51 -15.47 -30.13
CA ASP A 462 -5.07 -16.34 -31.21
C ASP A 462 -3.89 -17.23 -30.76
N VAL A 463 -3.93 -18.52 -31.12
CA VAL A 463 -3.13 -19.62 -30.53
C VAL A 463 -1.61 -19.33 -30.52
N MET A 464 -1.15 -18.47 -31.42
CA MET A 464 0.22 -17.95 -31.51
C MET A 464 0.71 -17.20 -30.26
N LEU A 465 -0.18 -16.73 -29.38
CA LEU A 465 0.13 -15.95 -28.18
C LEU A 465 -0.17 -16.69 -26.87
N LEU A 466 -0.66 -17.93 -26.95
CA LEU A 466 -0.85 -18.80 -25.78
C LEU A 466 0.50 -19.36 -25.33
N PRO A 467 0.75 -19.50 -24.01
CA PRO A 467 1.84 -20.34 -23.53
C PRO A 467 1.59 -21.77 -24.05
N VAL A 468 2.61 -22.40 -24.63
CA VAL A 468 2.59 -23.86 -24.82
C VAL A 468 2.36 -24.45 -23.43
N GLU A 469 1.22 -25.12 -23.27
CA GLU A 469 0.83 -25.75 -22.01
C GLU A 469 2.01 -26.56 -21.45
N GLU A 470 2.40 -26.25 -20.22
CA GLU A 470 3.17 -27.18 -19.41
C GLU A 470 2.33 -28.45 -19.32
N SER A 471 2.81 -29.48 -20.01
CA SER A 471 2.19 -30.80 -20.04
C SER A 471 1.88 -31.24 -18.62
N ALA A 472 0.60 -31.50 -18.36
CA ALA A 472 0.14 -32.17 -17.17
C ALA A 472 0.92 -33.47 -16.96
N ALA A 473 1.70 -33.53 -15.89
CA ALA A 473 2.07 -34.77 -15.22
C ALA A 473 2.48 -34.47 -13.76
N GLU A 474 1.79 -35.18 -12.86
CA GLU A 474 2.09 -35.45 -11.46
C GLU A 474 1.56 -34.48 -10.39
N GLU A 475 0.42 -34.90 -9.83
CA GLU A 475 -0.06 -34.60 -8.49
C GLU A 475 1.08 -34.68 -7.47
N GLY A 476 1.43 -33.53 -6.88
CA GLY A 476 2.37 -33.45 -5.77
C GLY A 476 2.22 -32.12 -5.07
N THR A 477 1.55 -32.13 -3.92
CA THR A 477 1.37 -31.00 -3.00
C THR A 477 2.66 -30.19 -2.83
N SER A 478 2.68 -28.95 -3.31
CA SER A 478 3.62 -27.93 -2.85
C SER A 478 2.96 -26.55 -2.83
N ASP A 479 3.17 -25.87 -1.71
CA ASP A 479 2.65 -24.56 -1.35
C ASP A 479 3.45 -23.52 -2.15
N GLU A 480 2.86 -23.01 -3.24
CA GLU A 480 3.52 -22.01 -4.09
C GLU A 480 3.63 -20.67 -3.37
N THR A 481 4.85 -20.37 -2.95
CA THR A 481 5.37 -19.02 -2.75
C THR A 481 5.19 -18.22 -4.04
N HIS A 482 4.16 -17.36 -4.08
CA HIS A 482 4.13 -16.27 -5.03
C HIS A 482 5.32 -15.35 -4.76
N GLU A 483 6.36 -15.49 -5.58
CA GLU A 483 7.34 -14.44 -5.83
C GLU A 483 6.59 -13.21 -6.33
N MET A 484 6.29 -12.31 -5.39
CA MET A 484 5.96 -10.93 -5.72
C MET A 484 7.26 -10.28 -6.16
N VAL A 485 7.42 -10.17 -7.48
CA VAL A 485 8.33 -9.19 -8.08
C VAL A 485 7.85 -7.83 -7.60
N TRP A 486 8.62 -7.28 -6.68
CA TRP A 486 8.68 -5.87 -6.36
C TRP A 486 10.15 -5.46 -6.48
#